data_AF-A0A947P6E6-F1
#
_entry.id   AF-A0A947P6E6-F1
#
_cell.length_a   1.000
_cell.length_b   1.000
_cell.length_c   1.000
_cell.angle_alpha   90.00
_cell.angle_beta   90.00
_cell.angle_gamma   90.00
#
_symmetry.space_group_name_H-M   'P 1'
#
loop_
_entity.id
_entity.type
_entity.pdbx_description
1 polymer ?
#
loop_
_entity_poly.entity_id
_entity_poly.type
_entity_poly.pdbx_seq_one_letter_code
_entity_poly.pdbx_strand_id
1 'polypeptide(L)'
;MNKSILLVLIFGIFNFCCDNSDSSNDNDFGLYLLRDTTLTTLDAKEISIKSLAVQNEPIIDITDIAAYNWEEHLITLTSEAFVRFGDVEDKIKSTYGLPFIFIAEGDKVYLGNIYPAYSSYIHIDLPSITVAPFIEMRIERAPSQEVEDKRNDNRIYSVLQEYDKITQE
;
A
#
# COMPACT_ATOMS: atom_id res chain seq x y z
N MET A 1 -41.69 -3.89 -67.22
CA MET A 1 -42.03 -5.18 -66.59
C MET A 1 -40.71 -5.90 -66.30
N ASN A 2 -40.61 -6.58 -65.15
CA ASN A 2 -39.42 -7.24 -64.53
C ASN A 2 -38.68 -6.30 -63.57
N LYS A 3 -39.05 -6.20 -62.28
CA LYS A 3 -38.78 -7.14 -61.15
C LYS A 3 -37.30 -7.49 -61.01
N SER A 4 -36.62 -6.82 -60.08
CA SER A 4 -35.76 -7.47 -59.08
C SER A 4 -35.48 -6.53 -57.92
N ILE A 5 -35.97 -6.94 -56.76
CA ILE A 5 -35.74 -6.39 -55.43
C ILE A 5 -34.36 -6.90 -54.97
N LEU A 6 -33.46 -6.01 -54.55
CA LEU A 6 -32.30 -6.38 -53.75
C LEU A 6 -32.36 -5.61 -52.43
N LEU A 7 -32.72 -6.34 -51.38
CA LEU A 7 -32.87 -5.89 -50.01
C LEU A 7 -31.53 -6.16 -49.30
N VAL A 8 -30.70 -5.14 -49.12
CA VAL A 8 -29.46 -5.26 -48.36
C VAL A 8 -29.72 -4.80 -46.93
N LEU A 9 -29.98 -5.77 -46.06
CA LEU A 9 -29.93 -5.65 -44.61
C LEU A 9 -28.46 -5.48 -44.20
N ILE A 10 -28.04 -4.25 -43.89
CA ILE A 10 -26.78 -4.04 -43.16
C ILE A 10 -27.10 -4.06 -41.67
N PHE A 11 -26.73 -5.18 -41.07
CA PHE A 11 -26.75 -5.46 -39.65
C PHE A 11 -26.12 -4.33 -38.84
N GLY A 12 -26.83 -3.91 -37.79
CA GLY A 12 -26.34 -2.95 -36.81
C GLY A 12 -25.09 -3.48 -36.11
N ILE A 13 -24.01 -2.73 -36.21
CA ILE A 13 -22.87 -2.86 -35.32
C ILE A 13 -23.34 -2.26 -33.99
N PHE A 14 -23.90 -3.10 -33.13
CA PHE A 14 -23.98 -2.83 -31.71
C PHE A 14 -22.54 -2.56 -31.25
N ASN A 15 -22.23 -1.29 -30.98
CA ASN A 15 -21.07 -0.93 -30.19
C ASN A 15 -21.33 -1.51 -28.80
N PHE A 16 -20.91 -2.75 -28.62
CA PHE A 16 -20.69 -3.34 -27.31
C PHE A 16 -19.50 -2.56 -26.74
N CYS A 17 -19.80 -1.41 -26.13
CA CYS A 17 -18.91 -0.77 -25.19
C CYS A 17 -18.85 -1.76 -24.02
N CYS A 18 -17.92 -2.71 -24.11
CA CYS A 18 -17.37 -3.36 -22.93
C CYS A 18 -16.81 -2.22 -22.11
N ASP A 19 -17.63 -1.74 -21.17
CA ASP A 19 -17.15 -1.10 -19.97
C ASP A 19 -16.34 -2.18 -19.26
N ASN A 20 -15.07 -2.29 -19.63
CA ASN A 20 -14.08 -2.87 -18.74
C ASN A 20 -13.97 -1.85 -17.62
N SER A 21 -14.88 -1.95 -16.65
CA SER A 21 -14.51 -1.62 -15.29
C SER A 21 -13.33 -2.53 -15.00
N ASP A 22 -12.11 -2.03 -15.29
CA ASP A 22 -10.90 -2.57 -14.71
C ASP A 22 -11.22 -2.64 -13.22
N SER A 23 -11.42 -3.86 -12.75
CA SER A 23 -11.33 -4.15 -11.34
C SER A 23 -9.93 -3.69 -10.97
N SER A 24 -9.83 -2.48 -10.41
CA SER A 24 -8.67 -2.06 -9.62
C SER A 24 -8.29 -3.29 -8.82
N ASN A 25 -7.10 -3.86 -9.04
CA ASN A 25 -6.75 -4.98 -8.19
C ASN A 25 -6.68 -4.35 -6.80
N ASP A 26 -7.47 -4.87 -5.86
CA ASP A 26 -7.41 -4.46 -4.45
C ASP A 26 -6.01 -4.73 -3.81
N ASN A 27 -5.03 -5.16 -4.63
CA ASN A 27 -3.63 -5.37 -4.31
C ASN A 27 -2.66 -4.34 -4.91
N ASP A 28 -3.14 -3.24 -5.48
CA ASP A 28 -2.28 -2.30 -6.20
C ASP A 28 -1.62 -1.25 -5.30
N PHE A 29 -2.13 -1.03 -4.08
CA PHE A 29 -1.55 -0.08 -3.14
C PHE A 29 -1.87 -0.41 -1.69
N GLY A 30 -0.86 -0.44 -0.83
CA GLY A 30 -1.09 -0.54 0.61
C GLY A 30 0.10 -1.05 1.42
N LEU A 31 -0.13 -1.11 2.73
CA LEU A 31 0.76 -1.72 3.71
C LEU A 31 0.29 -3.15 3.95
N TYR A 32 1.14 -4.14 3.66
CA TYR A 32 0.80 -5.55 3.84
C TYR A 32 1.69 -6.20 4.88
N LEU A 33 1.09 -6.96 5.80
CA LEU A 33 1.87 -7.83 6.68
C LEU A 33 2.38 -9.05 5.92
N LEU A 34 3.47 -9.64 6.42
CA LEU A 34 3.96 -10.91 5.89
C LEU A 34 2.98 -12.05 6.18
N ARG A 35 2.88 -12.99 5.24
CA ARG A 35 2.09 -14.22 5.39
C ARG A 35 2.72 -15.17 6.41
N ASP A 36 4.05 -15.25 6.42
CA ASP A 36 4.78 -15.97 7.46
C ASP A 36 4.90 -15.10 8.71
N THR A 37 4.01 -15.35 9.67
CA THR A 37 3.95 -14.62 10.94
C THR A 37 5.05 -14.98 11.93
N THR A 38 5.96 -15.90 11.56
CA THR A 38 7.11 -16.28 12.40
C THR A 38 8.35 -15.42 12.10
N LEU A 39 8.40 -14.77 10.94
CA LEU A 39 9.50 -13.88 10.58
C LEU A 39 9.44 -12.58 11.37
N THR A 40 10.55 -12.24 12.02
CA THR A 40 10.76 -10.90 12.54
C THR A 40 11.24 -9.97 11.42
N THR A 41 11.23 -8.67 11.66
CA THR A 41 11.80 -7.70 10.72
C THR A 41 13.28 -7.94 10.44
N LEU A 42 14.03 -8.40 11.43
CA LEU A 42 15.43 -8.75 11.25
C LEU A 42 15.60 -9.94 10.30
N ASP A 43 14.76 -10.98 10.44
CA ASP A 43 14.78 -12.13 9.53
C ASP A 43 14.36 -11.73 8.10
N ALA A 44 13.30 -10.93 7.99
CA ALA A 44 12.76 -10.49 6.71
C ALA A 44 13.74 -9.61 5.91
N LYS A 45 14.57 -8.81 6.60
CA LYS A 45 15.59 -7.94 5.98
C LYS A 45 16.66 -8.72 5.23
N GLU A 46 16.96 -9.95 5.67
CA GLU A 46 17.96 -10.82 5.03
C GLU A 46 17.39 -11.58 3.81
N ILE A 47 16.08 -11.48 3.57
CA ILE A 47 15.38 -12.14 2.48
C ILE A 47 15.11 -11.13 1.35
N SER A 48 15.22 -11.56 0.10
CA SER A 48 14.83 -10.71 -1.02
C SER A 48 13.36 -10.31 -0.91
N ILE A 49 13.07 -9.01 -1.01
CA ILE A 49 11.70 -8.47 -0.95
C ILE A 49 10.77 -9.17 -1.96
N LYS A 50 11.30 -9.52 -3.14
CA LYS A 50 10.55 -10.21 -4.19
C LYS A 50 10.03 -11.58 -3.74
N SER A 51 10.77 -12.30 -2.89
CA SER A 51 10.38 -13.61 -2.36
C SER A 51 9.47 -13.56 -1.13
N LEU A 52 9.37 -12.43 -0.42
CA LEU A 52 8.55 -12.34 0.79
C LEU A 52 7.05 -12.43 0.46
N ALA A 53 6.38 -13.49 0.92
CA ALA A 53 4.94 -13.62 0.75
C ALA A 53 4.19 -12.66 1.70
N VAL A 54 3.23 -11.91 1.17
CA VAL A 54 2.36 -11.01 1.93
C VAL A 54 0.99 -11.64 2.20
N GLN A 55 0.27 -11.14 3.19
CA GLN A 55 -1.15 -11.48 3.41
C GLN A 55 -2.00 -11.06 2.21
N ASN A 56 -3.20 -11.62 2.10
CA ASN A 56 -4.09 -11.34 0.96
C ASN A 56 -4.75 -9.96 1.07
N GLU A 57 -4.94 -9.47 2.29
CA GLU A 57 -5.52 -8.16 2.56
C GLU A 57 -4.46 -7.22 3.14
N PRO A 58 -4.43 -5.95 2.72
CA PRO A 58 -3.61 -4.94 3.36
C PRO A 58 -4.11 -4.65 4.77
N ILE A 59 -3.22 -4.19 5.64
CA ILE A 59 -3.62 -3.60 6.92
C ILE A 59 -4.10 -2.15 6.75
N ILE A 60 -3.54 -1.45 5.76
CA ILE A 60 -3.92 -0.11 5.32
C ILE A 60 -3.88 -0.10 3.78
N ASP A 61 -4.99 0.22 3.13
CA ASP A 61 -5.11 0.43 1.69
C ASP A 61 -5.30 1.91 1.32
N ILE A 62 -5.55 2.20 0.03
CA ILE A 62 -5.76 3.56 -0.45
C ILE A 62 -7.06 4.21 0.06
N THR A 63 -8.09 3.41 0.36
CA THR A 63 -9.39 3.86 0.89
C THR A 63 -9.29 4.21 2.38
N ASP A 64 -8.35 3.61 3.10
CA ASP A 64 -8.03 3.90 4.49
C ASP A 64 -7.29 5.23 4.70
N ILE A 65 -6.72 5.80 3.64
CA ILE A 65 -5.98 7.06 3.69
C ILE A 65 -6.95 8.21 3.43
N ALA A 66 -7.13 9.09 4.41
CA ALA A 66 -7.88 10.33 4.27
C ALA A 66 -7.04 11.43 3.60
N ALA A 67 -5.76 11.54 3.99
CA ALA A 67 -4.81 12.48 3.43
C ALA A 67 -3.37 11.98 3.62
N TYR A 68 -2.46 12.47 2.77
CA TYR A 68 -1.04 12.16 2.82
C TYR A 68 -0.22 13.46 2.62
N ASN A 69 0.54 13.88 3.63
CA ASN A 69 1.57 14.90 3.44
C ASN A 69 2.84 14.24 2.86
N TRP A 70 3.14 14.55 1.60
CA TRP A 70 4.25 13.95 0.87
C TRP A 70 5.62 14.29 1.43
N GLU A 71 5.84 15.55 1.83
CA GLU A 71 7.14 16.03 2.32
C GLU A 71 7.50 15.41 3.67
N GLU A 72 6.48 15.21 4.50
CA GLU A 72 6.62 14.71 5.87
C GLU A 72 6.43 13.19 6.01
N HIS A 73 5.94 12.53 4.97
CA HIS A 73 5.46 11.14 5.00
C HIS A 73 4.46 10.89 6.14
N LEU A 74 3.52 11.84 6.32
CA LEU A 74 2.46 11.78 7.31
C LEU A 74 1.17 11.29 6.66
N ILE A 75 0.59 10.25 7.23
CA ILE A 75 -0.65 9.62 6.76
C ILE A 75 -1.75 9.96 7.76
N THR A 76 -2.79 10.66 7.30
CA THR A 76 -4.04 10.79 8.06
C THR A 76 -4.93 9.61 7.70
N LEU A 77 -5.18 8.72 8.66
CA LEU A 77 -6.07 7.58 8.46
C LEU A 77 -7.55 7.97 8.61
N THR A 78 -8.44 7.22 7.96
CA THR A 78 -9.86 7.24 8.32
C THR A 78 -10.04 6.74 9.77
N SER A 79 -11.14 7.11 10.43
CA SER A 79 -11.37 6.68 11.81
C SER A 79 -11.47 5.16 11.96
N GLU A 80 -12.02 4.47 10.96
CA GLU A 80 -12.11 3.00 10.94
C GLU A 80 -10.73 2.37 10.80
N ALA A 81 -9.92 2.86 9.86
CA ALA A 81 -8.56 2.41 9.65
C ALA A 81 -7.68 2.64 10.87
N PHE A 82 -7.81 3.80 11.54
CA PHE A 82 -7.09 4.10 12.77
C PHE A 82 -7.37 3.08 13.88
N VAL A 83 -8.65 2.73 14.10
CA VAL A 83 -9.02 1.71 15.10
C VAL A 83 -8.43 0.36 14.74
N ARG A 84 -8.57 -0.08 13.47
CA ARG A 84 -8.03 -1.36 13.00
C ARG A 84 -6.51 -1.41 13.06
N PHE A 85 -5.82 -0.30 12.79
CA PHE A 85 -4.37 -0.21 12.88
C PHE A 85 -3.88 -0.25 14.33
N GLY A 86 -4.65 0.29 15.28
CA GLY A 86 -4.35 0.18 16.72
C GLY A 86 -4.19 -1.27 17.19
N ASP A 87 -5.00 -2.19 16.65
CA ASP A 87 -4.93 -3.63 16.96
C ASP A 87 -3.66 -4.32 16.39
N VAL A 88 -2.83 -3.62 15.61
CA VAL A 88 -1.57 -4.17 15.09
C VAL A 88 -0.53 -4.36 16.19
N GLU A 89 -0.59 -3.57 17.28
CA GLU A 89 0.36 -3.69 18.40
C GLU A 89 0.33 -5.10 19.03
N ASP A 90 -0.85 -5.70 19.15
CA ASP A 90 -1.03 -7.07 19.67
C ASP A 90 -0.41 -8.15 18.77
N LYS A 91 -0.12 -7.83 17.51
CA LYS A 91 0.54 -8.73 16.55
C LYS A 91 2.07 -8.68 16.66
N ILE A 92 2.62 -7.71 17.40
CA ILE A 92 4.06 -7.56 17.57
C ILE A 92 4.55 -8.55 18.63
N LYS A 93 5.14 -9.66 18.17
CA LYS A 93 5.63 -10.75 19.04
C LYS A 93 7.12 -10.64 19.39
N SER A 94 7.80 -9.63 18.87
CA SER A 94 9.26 -9.48 18.94
C SER A 94 9.66 -8.03 19.14
N THR A 95 10.75 -7.81 19.88
CA THR A 95 11.38 -6.49 20.04
C THR A 95 11.94 -5.95 18.73
N TYR A 96 12.13 -6.81 17.72
CA TYR A 96 12.55 -6.40 16.38
C TYR A 96 11.40 -5.81 15.54
N GLY A 97 10.19 -5.73 16.09
CA GLY A 97 9.01 -5.21 15.42
C GLY A 97 8.33 -6.21 14.49
N LEU A 98 7.31 -5.72 13.78
CA LEU A 98 6.50 -6.47 12.85
C LEU A 98 6.80 -6.02 11.41
N PRO A 99 7.30 -6.91 10.53
CA PRO A 99 7.61 -6.54 9.15
C PRO A 99 6.35 -6.30 8.33
N PHE A 100 6.41 -5.27 7.48
CA PHE A 100 5.41 -5.03 6.45
C PHE A 100 6.07 -4.77 5.09
N ILE A 101 5.34 -5.00 4.01
CA ILE A 101 5.70 -4.61 2.65
C ILE A 101 4.79 -3.47 2.22
N PHE A 102 5.39 -2.37 1.75
CA PHE A 102 4.65 -1.35 1.02
C PHE A 102 4.53 -1.77 -0.44
N ILE A 103 3.30 -1.84 -0.94
CA ILE A 103 2.99 -2.13 -2.34
C ILE A 103 2.45 -0.85 -2.98
N ALA A 104 2.90 -0.54 -4.20
CA ALA A 104 2.35 0.51 -5.05
C ALA A 104 2.46 0.09 -6.52
N GLU A 105 1.42 0.37 -7.30
CA GLU A 105 1.26 -0.12 -8.68
C GLU A 105 1.42 -1.65 -8.79
N GLY A 106 0.96 -2.39 -7.76
CA GLY A 106 1.05 -3.85 -7.68
C GLY A 106 2.47 -4.40 -7.40
N ASP A 107 3.48 -3.54 -7.30
CA ASP A 107 4.86 -3.92 -7.03
C ASP A 107 5.24 -3.73 -5.56
N LYS A 108 6.05 -4.65 -5.03
CA LYS A 108 6.67 -4.48 -3.71
C LYS A 108 7.75 -3.41 -3.77
N VAL A 109 7.50 -2.27 -3.12
CA VAL A 109 8.38 -1.10 -3.15
C VAL A 109 9.47 -1.22 -2.09
N TYR A 110 9.09 -1.44 -0.83
CA TYR A 110 10.04 -1.59 0.27
C TYR A 110 9.51 -2.47 1.41
N LEU A 111 10.45 -3.06 2.14
CA LEU A 111 10.22 -3.67 3.43
C LEU A 111 10.33 -2.58 4.49
N GLY A 112 9.34 -2.50 5.38
CA GLY A 112 9.35 -1.61 6.52
C GLY A 112 9.09 -2.36 7.82
N ASN A 113 9.07 -1.60 8.90
CA ASN A 113 8.88 -2.13 10.25
C ASN A 113 7.81 -1.38 11.04
N ILE A 114 6.97 -2.10 11.77
CA ILE A 114 6.05 -1.52 12.74
C ILE A 114 6.59 -1.79 14.16
N TYR A 115 6.81 -0.71 14.92
CA TYR A 115 7.24 -0.75 16.32
C TYR A 115 6.08 -0.49 17.28
N PRO A 116 6.07 -1.13 18.46
CA PRO A 116 5.21 -0.70 19.55
C PRO A 116 5.74 0.62 20.13
N ALA A 117 4.85 1.48 20.65
CA ALA A 117 5.22 2.80 21.20
C ALA A 117 6.29 2.72 22.31
N TYR A 118 6.37 1.59 23.01
CA TYR A 118 7.25 1.38 24.15
C TYR A 118 8.60 0.72 23.80
N SER A 119 8.90 0.48 22.51
CA SER A 119 10.19 -0.11 22.11
C SER A 119 11.33 0.92 22.16
N SER A 120 12.43 0.59 22.83
CA SER A 120 13.71 1.32 22.73
C SER A 120 14.60 0.80 21.59
N TYR A 121 14.19 -0.29 20.92
CA TYR A 121 14.95 -0.92 19.85
C TYR A 121 14.51 -0.35 18.51
N ILE A 122 15.22 0.67 18.00
CA ILE A 122 14.88 1.39 16.75
C ILE A 122 15.94 1.25 15.64
N HIS A 123 16.94 0.39 15.81
CA HIS A 123 18.14 0.38 14.97
C HIS A 123 18.06 -0.50 13.71
N ILE A 124 16.87 -0.79 13.20
CA ILE A 124 16.74 -1.48 11.91
C ILE A 124 16.71 -0.42 10.82
N ASP A 125 17.72 -0.44 9.94
CA ASP A 125 17.82 0.47 8.78
C ASP A 125 16.76 0.18 7.70
N LEU A 126 15.49 0.42 8.03
CA LEU A 126 14.32 0.33 7.17
C LEU A 126 13.34 1.46 7.54
N PRO A 127 12.47 1.90 6.61
CA PRO A 127 11.36 2.77 6.96
C PRO A 127 10.50 2.15 8.07
N SER A 128 10.03 2.97 9.01
CA SER A 128 9.33 2.45 10.18
C SER A 128 8.10 3.25 10.57
N ILE A 129 7.13 2.57 11.16
CA ILE A 129 5.93 3.16 11.75
C ILE A 129 5.93 2.84 13.23
N THR A 130 5.69 3.83 14.08
CA THR A 130 5.40 3.60 15.50
C THR A 130 3.91 3.54 15.68
N VAL A 131 3.38 2.45 16.26
CA VAL A 131 1.97 2.39 16.65
C VAL A 131 1.78 3.39 17.80
N ALA A 132 0.99 4.43 17.57
CA ALA A 132 0.74 5.49 18.54
C ALA A 132 -0.76 5.85 18.55
N PRO A 133 -1.29 6.38 19.67
CA PRO A 133 -2.72 6.69 19.79
C PRO A 133 -3.11 8.00 19.08
N PHE A 134 -2.57 8.24 17.88
CA PHE A 134 -2.84 9.42 17.06
C PHE A 134 -3.33 9.00 15.68
N ILE A 135 -4.31 9.74 15.15
CA ILE A 135 -4.89 9.49 13.81
C ILE A 135 -3.87 9.73 12.70
N GLU A 136 -2.88 10.59 12.96
CA GLU A 136 -1.76 10.84 12.08
C GLU A 136 -0.65 9.82 12.35
N MET A 137 -0.36 9.02 11.33
CA MET A 137 0.67 8.00 11.33
C MET A 137 1.84 8.47 10.47
N ARG A 138 3.03 8.58 11.05
CA ARG A 138 4.24 8.91 10.29
C ARG A 138 4.96 7.64 9.87
N ILE A 139 5.32 7.54 8.59
CA ILE A 139 6.30 6.56 8.13
C ILE A 139 7.66 7.23 8.24
N GLU A 140 8.44 6.90 9.26
CA GLU A 140 9.80 7.41 9.49
C GLU A 140 10.79 6.85 8.48
N ARG A 141 11.85 7.62 8.20
CA ARG A 141 12.98 7.17 7.38
C ARG A 141 13.76 6.07 8.12
N ALA A 142 14.47 5.24 7.36
CA ALA A 142 15.57 4.45 7.92
C ALA A 142 16.55 5.35 8.70
N PRO A 143 17.02 4.93 9.90
CA PRO A 143 17.95 5.71 10.71
C PRO A 143 19.24 6.11 9.98
N SER A 144 19.86 5.17 9.26
CA SER A 144 21.04 5.45 8.46
C SER A 144 20.74 6.36 7.27
N GLN A 145 21.43 7.50 7.21
CA GLN A 145 21.34 8.46 6.10
C GLN A 145 21.95 7.95 4.80
N GLU A 146 22.74 6.87 4.86
CA GLU A 146 23.36 6.23 3.70
C GLU A 146 22.38 5.33 2.95
N VAL A 147 21.26 4.97 3.58
CA VAL A 147 20.20 4.20 2.95
C VAL A 147 19.31 5.13 2.13
N GLU A 148 19.10 4.74 0.87
CA GLU A 148 18.16 5.40 -0.03
C GLU A 148 16.76 5.42 0.59
N ASP A 149 16.13 6.58 0.57
CA ASP A 149 14.81 6.74 1.13
C ASP A 149 13.72 6.20 0.20
N LYS A 150 13.40 4.92 0.37
CA LYS A 150 12.39 4.23 -0.43
C LYS A 150 10.96 4.74 -0.25
N ARG A 151 10.70 5.60 0.75
CA ARG A 151 9.40 6.26 0.91
C ARG A 151 9.13 7.27 -0.22
N ASN A 152 10.18 7.78 -0.86
CA ASN A 152 10.11 8.70 -2.00
C ASN A 152 9.99 7.99 -3.36
N ASP A 153 9.65 6.70 -3.40
CA ASP A 153 9.45 6.00 -4.66
C ASP A 153 8.29 6.62 -5.45
N ASN A 154 8.53 6.96 -6.72
CA ASN A 154 7.55 7.66 -7.56
C ASN A 154 6.24 6.89 -7.73
N ARG A 155 6.25 5.56 -7.64
CA ARG A 155 5.01 4.75 -7.73
C ARG A 155 4.06 5.06 -6.58
N ILE A 156 4.60 5.34 -5.39
CA ILE A 156 3.80 5.74 -4.23
C ILE A 156 3.17 7.12 -4.50
N TYR A 157 3.97 8.08 -4.99
CA TYR A 157 3.48 9.41 -5.35
C TYR A 157 2.38 9.35 -6.42
N SER A 158 2.60 8.58 -7.49
CA SER A 158 1.67 8.44 -8.60
C SER A 158 0.31 7.94 -8.15
N VAL A 159 0.25 6.89 -7.33
CA VAL A 159 -1.02 6.38 -6.81
C VAL A 159 -1.68 7.37 -5.84
N LEU A 160 -0.93 7.97 -4.93
CA LEU A 160 -1.48 8.97 -4.00
C LEU A 160 -2.04 10.19 -4.76
N GLN A 161 -1.39 10.60 -5.84
CA GLN A 161 -1.85 11.69 -6.71
C GLN A 161 -3.11 11.30 -7.48
N GLU A 162 -3.15 10.09 -8.06
CA GLU A 162 -4.31 9.58 -8.80
C GLU A 162 -5.59 9.57 -7.95
N TYR A 163 -5.46 9.25 -6.67
CA TYR A 163 -6.58 9.19 -5.72
C TYR A 163 -6.81 10.48 -4.92
N ASP A 164 -6.21 11.61 -5.35
CA ASP A 164 -6.32 12.93 -4.70
C ASP A 164 -5.98 12.90 -3.20
N LYS A 165 -5.03 12.06 -2.78
CA LYS A 165 -4.64 11.90 -1.38
C LYS A 165 -3.57 12.89 -0.94
N ILE A 166 -2.80 13.46 -1.87
CA ILE A 166 -1.68 14.33 -1.55
C ILE A 166 -2.20 15.70 -1.09
N THR A 167 -1.79 16.10 0.11
CA THR A 167 -2.02 17.46 0.63
C THR A 167 -0.74 18.27 0.56
N GLN A 168 -0.85 19.51 0.12
CA GLN A 168 0.19 20.54 0.29
C GLN A 168 -0.12 21.25 1.61
N GLU A 169 0.84 21.26 2.54
CA GLU A 169 0.76 22.17 3.70
C GLU A 169 1.04 23.62 3.29
#